data_AF-G4VN13-F1
#
_entry.id   AF-G4VN13-F1
#
_cell.length_a   1.000
_cell.length_b   1.000
_cell.length_c   1.000
_cell.angle_alpha   90.00
_cell.angle_beta   90.00
_cell.angle_gamma   90.00
#
_symmetry.space_group_name_H-M   'P 1'
#
loop_
_entity.id
_entity.type
_entity.pdbx_description
1 polymer ?
#
loop_
_entity_poly.entity_id
_entity_poly.type
_entity_poly.pdbx_seq_one_letter_code
_entity_poly.pdbx_strand_id
1 'polypeptide(L)'
;MQRLLTFIPQNLKVVLKDPMTFLKPLSIGCIRMYPGDELGRGAGKGGGTGGSIRDAGGAFGKLEARNEEEYFYRLQQQQLHELKKHLEDEHEREKKEIKRLEESLKRRKKLLDDLEKKH
;
A
#
# COMPACT_ATOMS: atom_id res chain seq x y z
N MET A 1 -44.15 -14.89 -9.73
CA MET A 1 -42.73 -15.24 -9.42
C MET A 1 -41.91 -13.98 -9.09
N GLN A 2 -42.37 -13.11 -8.17
CA GLN A 2 -41.84 -11.74 -7.99
C GLN A 2 -41.18 -11.45 -6.62
N ARG A 3 -40.71 -12.47 -5.87
CA ARG A 3 -40.22 -12.27 -4.49
C ARG A 3 -38.91 -12.99 -4.12
N LEU A 4 -37.95 -13.11 -5.05
CA LEU A 4 -36.68 -13.83 -4.79
C LEU A 4 -35.41 -12.98 -4.89
N LEU A 5 -35.49 -11.66 -5.10
CA LEU A 5 -34.33 -10.80 -5.33
C LEU A 5 -33.97 -9.82 -4.18
N THR A 6 -34.48 -10.01 -2.97
CA THR A 6 -34.30 -9.03 -1.87
C THR A 6 -33.55 -9.54 -0.64
N PHE A 7 -32.66 -10.53 -0.79
CA PHE A 7 -31.82 -10.98 0.34
C PHE A 7 -30.34 -11.11 -0.04
N ILE A 8 -29.79 -10.01 -0.55
CA ILE A 8 -28.33 -9.83 -0.57
C ILE A 8 -27.95 -9.27 0.81
N PRO A 9 -27.20 -9.99 1.64
CA PRO A 9 -26.80 -9.51 2.96
C PRO A 9 -26.04 -8.18 2.79
N GLN A 10 -26.44 -7.17 3.55
CA GLN A 10 -25.85 -5.82 3.50
C GLN A 10 -24.31 -5.85 3.68
N ASN A 11 -23.82 -6.90 4.34
CA ASN A 11 -22.41 -7.16 4.65
C ASN A 11 -21.56 -7.50 3.41
N LEU A 12 -22.16 -8.00 2.31
CA LEU A 12 -21.43 -8.38 1.10
C LEU A 12 -21.16 -7.18 0.17
N LYS A 13 -21.94 -6.09 0.31
CA LYS A 13 -21.72 -4.84 -0.44
C LYS A 13 -20.52 -4.03 0.05
N VAL A 14 -19.98 -4.36 1.23
CA VAL A 14 -18.81 -3.68 1.83
C VAL A 14 -17.49 -4.25 1.29
N VAL A 15 -17.49 -5.52 0.86
CA VAL A 15 -16.27 -6.25 0.45
C VAL A 15 -15.82 -5.92 -0.98
N LEU A 16 -16.72 -5.41 -1.83
CA LEU A 16 -16.51 -5.30 -3.27
C LEU A 16 -16.16 -3.89 -3.78
N LYS A 17 -16.13 -2.86 -2.91
CA LYS A 17 -16.24 -1.49 -3.42
C LYS A 17 -14.95 -0.72 -3.69
N ASP A 18 -13.82 -0.92 -3.00
CA ASP A 18 -12.58 -0.21 -3.38
C ASP A 18 -11.33 -0.91 -2.81
N PRO A 19 -10.25 -1.15 -3.59
CA PRO A 19 -8.98 -1.69 -3.07
C PRO A 19 -8.30 -0.74 -2.07
N MET A 20 -8.75 0.51 -1.99
CA MET A 20 -8.23 1.54 -1.10
C MET A 20 -8.91 1.56 0.29
N THR A 21 -9.97 0.77 0.51
CA THR A 21 -10.71 0.78 1.79
C THR A 21 -9.94 0.14 2.95
N PHE A 22 -9.04 -0.81 2.67
CA PHE A 22 -8.15 -1.43 3.66
C PHE A 22 -7.00 -0.51 4.11
N LEU A 23 -6.71 0.56 3.37
CA LEU A 23 -5.67 1.55 3.65
C LEU A 23 -6.16 2.73 4.53
N LYS A 24 -7.48 2.85 4.75
CA LYS A 24 -8.07 3.91 5.58
C LYS A 24 -7.66 3.90 7.08
N PRO A 25 -7.35 2.76 7.75
CA PRO A 25 -6.88 2.80 9.12
C PRO A 25 -5.39 3.20 9.25
N LEU A 26 -4.60 3.17 8.17
CA LEU A 26 -3.21 3.66 8.18
C LEU A 26 -3.12 5.20 8.14
N SER A 27 -4.13 5.89 7.61
CA SER A 27 -4.13 7.36 7.54
C SER A 27 -4.65 8.06 8.81
N ILE A 28 -5.24 7.32 9.75
CA ILE A 28 -5.75 7.88 11.04
C ILE A 28 -4.59 8.24 11.98
N GLY A 29 -3.39 7.65 11.79
CA GLY A 29 -2.17 7.97 12.53
C GLY A 29 -1.51 9.30 12.14
N CYS A 30 -1.95 9.96 11.07
CA CYS A 30 -1.30 11.17 10.51
C CYS A 30 -2.04 12.48 10.82
N ILE A 31 -3.13 12.46 11.59
CA ILE A 31 -4.00 13.63 11.83
C ILE A 31 -3.54 14.48 13.03
N ARG A 32 -2.45 14.15 13.72
CA ARG A 32 -1.98 14.89 14.91
C ARG A 32 -0.97 16.01 14.65
N MET A 33 -0.92 16.58 13.45
CA MET A 33 -0.07 17.73 13.15
C MET A 33 -0.94 18.93 12.80
N TYR A 34 -1.08 19.89 13.73
CA TYR A 34 -1.55 21.21 13.36
C TYR A 34 -0.42 21.94 12.61
N PRO A 35 -0.71 22.69 11.53
CA PRO A 35 0.26 23.56 10.88
C PRO A 35 0.65 24.66 11.89
N GLY A 36 1.71 24.43 12.66
CA GLY A 36 2.12 25.30 13.78
C GLY A 36 2.79 24.57 14.96
N ASP A 37 2.72 23.24 15.01
CA ASP A 37 3.45 22.43 16.00
C ASP A 37 4.90 22.23 15.53
N GLU A 38 5.80 23.12 15.94
CA GLU A 38 7.24 22.97 15.70
C GLU A 38 7.77 21.69 16.36
N LEU A 39 8.36 20.81 15.58
CA LEU A 39 9.04 19.61 16.07
C LEU A 39 10.22 20.02 16.99
N GLY A 40 10.32 19.41 18.17
CA GLY A 40 11.37 19.70 19.17
C GLY A 40 11.07 20.83 20.16
N ARG A 41 9.81 21.26 20.31
CA ARG A 41 9.43 22.38 21.21
C ARG A 41 9.11 22.02 22.67
N GLY A 42 9.39 20.79 23.11
CA GLY A 42 9.09 20.34 24.47
C GLY A 42 7.79 19.54 24.59
N ALA A 43 7.60 18.91 25.76
CA ALA A 43 6.49 18.01 26.05
C ALA A 43 5.14 18.70 25.77
N GLY A 44 4.27 18.01 25.03
CA GLY A 44 2.89 18.45 24.78
C GLY A 44 2.66 19.30 23.52
N LYS A 45 3.67 19.56 22.68
CA LYS A 45 3.53 20.39 21.46
C LYS A 45 3.83 19.69 20.12
N GLY A 46 3.87 18.34 20.05
CA GLY A 46 4.11 17.70 18.75
C GLY A 46 4.33 16.18 18.70
N GLY A 47 3.90 15.41 19.70
CA GLY A 47 3.90 13.94 19.65
C GLY A 47 4.84 13.27 20.65
N GLY A 48 4.25 12.65 21.68
CA GLY A 48 4.92 11.76 22.64
C GLY A 48 5.91 12.42 23.61
N THR A 49 6.15 11.77 24.75
CA THR A 49 7.31 12.08 25.61
C THR A 49 8.53 11.48 24.91
N GLY A 50 9.30 12.34 24.24
CA GLY A 50 10.42 11.92 23.37
C GLY A 50 11.73 11.71 24.12
N GLY A 51 11.68 11.62 25.46
CA GLY A 51 12.84 11.71 26.33
C GLY A 51 13.10 13.14 26.82
N SER A 52 13.92 13.26 27.87
CA SER A 52 14.13 14.52 28.59
C SER A 52 14.67 15.67 27.73
N ILE A 53 15.40 15.37 26.65
CA ILE A 53 16.04 16.38 25.79
C ILE A 53 15.01 17.03 24.84
N ARG A 54 14.19 16.22 24.17
CA ARG A 54 13.09 16.71 23.32
C ARG A 54 11.97 17.34 24.15
N ASP A 55 11.74 16.84 25.36
CA ASP A 55 10.72 17.34 26.29
C ASP A 55 11.11 18.67 26.97
N ALA A 56 12.40 18.88 27.25
CA ALA A 56 12.91 20.17 27.71
C ALA A 56 12.77 21.25 26.63
N GLY A 57 12.80 20.84 25.35
CA GLY A 57 12.86 21.75 24.23
C GLY A 57 14.17 22.55 24.20
N GLY A 58 14.41 23.27 23.12
CA GLY A 58 15.61 24.10 22.94
C GLY A 58 16.41 23.72 21.69
N ALA A 59 17.64 24.23 21.58
CA ALA A 59 18.47 24.03 20.40
C ALA A 59 18.80 22.55 20.16
N PHE A 60 19.11 21.80 21.23
CA PHE A 60 19.36 20.36 21.16
C PHE A 60 18.09 19.57 20.82
N GLY A 61 16.94 19.87 21.43
CA GLY A 61 15.67 19.19 21.10
C GLY A 61 15.20 19.43 19.66
N LYS A 62 15.48 20.62 19.08
CA LYS A 62 15.24 20.91 17.65
C LYS A 62 16.20 20.17 16.73
N LEU A 63 17.48 20.04 17.13
CA LEU A 63 18.47 19.28 16.37
C LEU A 63 18.15 17.78 16.35
N GLU A 64 17.74 17.22 17.49
CA GLU A 64 17.30 15.83 17.61
C GLU A 64 16.09 15.56 16.72
N ALA A 65 15.05 16.41 16.80
CA ALA A 65 13.88 16.28 15.94
C ALA A 65 14.21 16.31 14.44
N ARG A 66 15.10 17.22 14.02
CA ARG A 66 15.56 17.29 12.62
C ARG A 66 16.30 16.02 12.18
N ASN A 67 17.20 15.50 13.02
CA ASN A 67 17.97 14.30 12.69
C ASN A 67 17.06 13.06 12.58
N GLU A 68 16.08 12.95 13.49
CA GLU A 68 15.06 11.91 13.43
C GLU A 68 14.22 12.02 12.15
N GLU A 69 13.72 13.22 11.83
CA GLU A 69 12.97 13.46 10.59
C GLU A 69 13.77 13.07 9.35
N GLU A 70 15.06 13.43 9.29
CA GLU A 70 15.94 13.06 8.18
C GLU A 70 16.14 11.53 8.09
N TYR A 71 16.34 10.86 9.22
CA TYR A 71 16.46 9.40 9.27
C TYR A 71 15.18 8.72 8.77
N PHE A 72 14.02 9.09 9.29
CA PHE A 72 12.74 8.52 8.90
C PHE A 72 12.37 8.85 7.45
N TYR A 73 12.75 10.04 6.95
CA TYR A 73 12.58 10.38 5.54
C TYR A 73 13.39 9.43 4.66
N ARG A 74 14.68 9.23 4.95
CA ARG A 74 15.55 8.31 4.20
C ARG A 74 15.03 6.86 4.27
N LEU A 75 14.59 6.41 5.44
CA LEU A 75 14.01 5.08 5.64
C LEU A 75 12.73 4.89 4.82
N GLN A 76 11.83 5.87 4.82
CA GLN A 76 10.61 5.85 4.00
C GLN A 76 10.93 5.80 2.50
N GLN A 77 11.92 6.58 2.04
CA GLN A 77 12.35 6.54 0.64
C GLN A 77 12.91 5.17 0.25
N GLN A 78 13.70 4.55 1.13
CA GLN A 78 14.22 3.19 0.91
C GLN A 78 13.10 2.16 0.82
N GLN A 79 12.15 2.19 1.76
CA GLN A 79 10.98 1.30 1.76
C GLN A 79 10.13 1.47 0.49
N LEU A 80 9.89 2.71 0.07
CA LEU A 80 9.17 3.01 -1.17
C LEU A 80 9.91 2.50 -2.41
N HIS A 81 11.24 2.61 -2.43
CA HIS A 81 12.05 2.09 -3.53
C HIS A 81 12.00 0.56 -3.59
N GLU A 82 12.12 -0.12 -2.45
CA GLU A 82 12.03 -1.58 -2.36
C GLU A 82 10.66 -2.09 -2.78
N LEU A 83 9.57 -1.43 -2.34
CA LEU A 83 8.21 -1.77 -2.74
C LEU A 83 8.01 -1.60 -4.26
N LYS A 84 8.52 -0.52 -4.85
CA LYS A 84 8.47 -0.31 -6.31
C LYS A 84 9.19 -1.43 -7.05
N LYS A 85 10.41 -1.78 -6.62
CA LYS A 85 11.19 -2.85 -7.23
C LYS A 85 10.47 -4.21 -7.14
N HIS A 86 9.87 -4.51 -5.99
CA HIS A 86 9.10 -5.74 -5.81
C HIS A 86 7.92 -5.83 -6.79
N LEU A 87 7.16 -4.74 -6.94
CA LEU A 87 6.03 -4.68 -7.88
C LEU A 87 6.47 -4.79 -9.34
N GLU A 88 7.62 -4.21 -9.70
CA GLU A 88 8.23 -4.37 -11.03
C GLU A 88 8.63 -5.83 -11.30
N ASP A 89 9.26 -6.49 -10.32
CA ASP A 89 9.63 -7.90 -10.40
C ASP A 89 8.40 -8.82 -10.54
N GLU A 90 7.32 -8.53 -9.80
CA GLU A 90 6.05 -9.25 -9.91
C GLU A 90 5.41 -9.07 -11.29
N HIS A 91 5.33 -7.83 -11.79
CA HIS A 91 4.79 -7.55 -13.12
C HIS A 91 5.56 -8.29 -14.23
N GLU A 92 6.90 -8.33 -14.15
CA GLU A 92 7.69 -9.08 -15.13
C GLU A 92 7.51 -10.60 -15.03
N ARG A 93 7.26 -11.15 -13.83
CA ARG A 93 6.90 -12.57 -13.65
C ARG A 93 5.55 -12.88 -14.27
N GLU A 94 4.53 -12.07 -14.00
CA GLU A 94 3.19 -12.22 -14.56
C GLU A 94 3.20 -12.14 -16.08
N LYS A 95 3.93 -11.17 -16.65
CA LYS A 95 4.09 -11.02 -18.10
C LYS A 95 4.75 -12.25 -18.75
N LYS A 96 5.75 -12.85 -18.11
CA LYS A 96 6.36 -14.10 -18.56
C LYS A 96 5.37 -15.27 -18.51
N GLU A 97 4.53 -15.32 -17.48
CA GLU A 97 3.52 -16.36 -17.34
C GLU A 97 2.40 -16.23 -18.38
N ILE A 98 1.90 -15.01 -18.62
CA ILE A 98 0.95 -14.72 -19.70
C ILE A 98 1.50 -15.21 -21.05
N LYS A 99 2.75 -14.88 -21.36
CA LYS A 99 3.39 -15.33 -22.60
C LYS A 99 3.44 -16.86 -22.73
N ARG A 100 3.79 -17.58 -21.65
CA ARG A 100 3.79 -19.06 -21.64
C ARG A 100 2.40 -19.66 -21.83
N LEU A 101 1.39 -19.04 -21.22
CA LEU A 101 -0.01 -19.44 -21.35
C LEU A 101 -0.52 -19.19 -22.77
N GLU A 102 -0.21 -18.05 -23.39
CA GLU A 102 -0.54 -17.74 -24.79
C GLU A 102 0.07 -18.75 -25.76
N GLU A 103 1.35 -19.11 -25.59
CA GLU A 103 1.99 -20.14 -26.40
C GLU A 103 1.31 -21.51 -26.24
N SER A 104 0.90 -21.85 -25.01
CA SER A 104 0.17 -23.09 -24.72
C SER A 104 -1.22 -23.11 -25.35
N LEU A 105 -1.95 -21.99 -25.30
CA LEU A 105 -3.23 -21.83 -25.98
C LEU A 105 -3.08 -21.93 -27.50
N LYS A 106 -2.03 -21.33 -28.08
CA LYS A 106 -1.72 -21.43 -29.50
C LYS A 106 -1.44 -22.87 -29.93
N ARG A 107 -0.68 -23.64 -29.14
CA ARG A 107 -0.43 -25.07 -29.38
C ARG A 107 -1.73 -25.88 -29.33
N ARG A 108 -2.56 -25.67 -28.30
CA ARG A 108 -3.85 -26.36 -28.16
C ARG A 108 -4.81 -26.03 -29.29
N LYS A 109 -4.87 -24.77 -29.72
CA LYS A 109 -5.68 -24.35 -30.87
C LYS A 109 -5.27 -25.09 -32.15
N LYS A 110 -3.97 -25.18 -32.44
CA LYS A 110 -3.48 -25.96 -33.59
C LYS A 110 -3.88 -27.44 -33.52
N LEU A 111 -3.79 -28.06 -32.34
CA LEU A 111 -4.20 -29.46 -32.16
C LEU A 111 -5.71 -29.66 -32.38
N LEU A 112 -6.54 -28.70 -31.98
CA LEU A 112 -7.98 -28.72 -32.27
C LEU A 112 -8.22 -28.63 -33.79
N ASP A 113 -7.59 -27.66 -34.46
CA ASP A 113 -7.72 -27.48 -35.92
C ASP A 113 -7.29 -28.75 -36.70
N ASP A 114 -6.25 -29.45 -36.24
CA ASP A 114 -5.76 -30.69 -36.87
C ASP A 114 -6.68 -31.90 -36.60
N LEU A 115 -7.38 -31.92 -35.47
CA LEU A 115 -8.40 -32.94 -35.17
C LEU A 115 -9.69 -32.68 -35.96
N GLU A 116 -10.10 -31.42 -36.11
CA GLU A 116 -11.27 -31.03 -36.90
C GLU A 116 -11.11 -31.38 -38.39
N LYS A 117 -9.88 -31.35 -38.94
CA LYS A 117 -9.61 -31.76 -40.33
C LYS A 117 -9.58 -33.27 -40.57
N LYS A 118 -9.44 -34.07 -39.52
CA LYS A 118 -9.37 -35.55 -39.62
C LYS A 118 -10.76 -36.19 -39.57
N HIS A 119 -11.78 -35.45 -39.17
CA HIS A 119 -13.18 -35.85 -39.16
C HIS A 119 -13.93 -35.19 -40.32
#